data_AF-A0A8S0FNG3-F1
#
_entry.id   AF-A0A8S0FNG3-F1
#
_cell.length_a   1.000
_cell.length_b   1.000
_cell.length_c   1.000
_cell.angle_alpha   90.00
_cell.angle_beta   90.00
_cell.angle_gamma   90.00
#
_symmetry.space_group_name_H-M   'P 1'
#
loop_
_entity.id
_entity.type
_entity.pdbx_description
1 polymer ?
#
loop_
_entity_poly.entity_id
_entity_poly.type
_entity_poly.pdbx_seq_one_letter_code
_entity_poly.pdbx_strand_id
1 'polypeptide(L)'
;MLPVVRVANVADAIALAVKLEGGCHHTAAMHSRNIENMNQMANAIDTSIFVKNGPCIAGLGLGGEGWTTMTITTPTGEGVTSARTFVRLRRCVLVDAFRIV
;
A
#
# COMPACT_ATOMS: atom_id res chain seq x y z
N MET A 1 7.09 6.87 -21.65
CA MET A 1 6.63 5.75 -22.51
C MET A 1 5.83 4.81 -21.62
N LEU A 2 4.67 4.30 -22.07
CA LEU A 2 3.82 3.39 -21.30
C LEU A 2 3.58 2.11 -22.12
N PRO A 3 4.29 1.00 -21.87
CA PRO A 3 4.07 -0.25 -22.59
C PRO A 3 2.76 -0.90 -22.14
N VAL A 4 2.06 -1.52 -23.10
CA VAL A 4 0.80 -2.24 -22.85
C VAL A 4 0.98 -3.70 -23.27
N VAL A 5 0.74 -4.63 -22.35
CA VAL A 5 0.81 -6.07 -22.60
C VAL A 5 -0.59 -6.65 -22.52
N ARG A 6 -1.03 -7.33 -23.59
CA ARG A 6 -2.33 -8.00 -23.63
C ARG A 6 -2.23 -9.39 -23.00
N VAL A 7 -3.22 -9.73 -22.20
CA VAL A 7 -3.40 -11.05 -21.57
C VAL A 7 -4.81 -11.58 -21.85
N ALA A 8 -5.00 -12.89 -21.72
CA ALA A 8 -6.27 -13.53 -22.07
C ALA A 8 -7.37 -13.34 -21.01
N ASN A 9 -7.00 -13.38 -19.73
CA ASN A 9 -7.93 -13.28 -18.61
C ASN A 9 -7.30 -12.53 -17.41
N VAL A 10 -8.11 -12.28 -16.38
CA VAL A 10 -7.68 -11.52 -15.18
C VAL A 10 -6.69 -12.29 -14.31
N ALA A 11 -6.77 -13.62 -14.25
CA ALA A 11 -5.85 -14.42 -13.45
C ALA A 11 -4.42 -14.35 -14.03
N ASP A 12 -4.31 -14.46 -15.36
CA ASP A 12 -3.06 -14.26 -16.09
C ASP A 12 -2.54 -12.83 -15.93
N ALA A 13 -3.45 -11.83 -15.91
CA ALA A 13 -3.09 -10.44 -15.65
C ALA A 13 -2.44 -10.27 -14.27
N ILE A 14 -3.03 -10.87 -13.22
CA ILE A 14 -2.52 -10.80 -11.85
C ILE A 14 -1.16 -11.50 -11.75
N ALA A 15 -1.04 -12.73 -12.29
CA ALA A 15 0.22 -13.47 -12.28
C ALA A 15 1.34 -12.72 -13.01
N LEU A 16 1.03 -12.11 -14.16
CA LEU A 16 1.97 -11.29 -14.91
C LEU A 16 2.34 -10.02 -14.15
N ALA A 17 1.37 -9.35 -13.52
CA ALA A 17 1.61 -8.14 -12.74
C ALA A 17 2.56 -8.41 -11.57
N VAL A 18 2.36 -9.50 -10.83
CA VAL A 18 3.27 -9.92 -9.74
C VAL A 18 4.69 -10.16 -10.27
N LYS A 19 4.82 -10.81 -11.42
CA LYS A 19 6.15 -11.03 -12.05
C LYS A 19 6.81 -9.72 -12.50
N LEU A 20 6.03 -8.78 -13.06
CA LEU A 20 6.53 -7.49 -13.55
C LEU A 20 6.88 -6.52 -12.43
N GLU A 21 6.24 -6.64 -11.27
CA GLU A 21 6.54 -5.83 -10.08
C GLU A 21 7.97 -6.10 -9.57
N GLY A 22 8.48 -7.33 -9.78
CA GLY A 22 9.88 -7.66 -9.50
C GLY A 22 10.18 -7.87 -8.01
N GLY A 23 9.17 -8.00 -7.16
CA GLY A 23 9.33 -8.23 -5.72
C GLY A 23 9.76 -6.98 -4.94
N CYS A 24 9.50 -5.80 -5.50
CA CYS A 24 9.75 -4.53 -4.83
C CYS A 24 8.68 -4.22 -3.76
N HIS A 25 7.49 -4.84 -3.88
CA HIS A 25 6.33 -4.62 -3.03
C HIS A 25 5.95 -3.13 -2.88
N HIS A 26 6.27 -2.28 -3.86
CA HIS A 26 6.22 -0.82 -3.66
C HIS A 26 4.84 -0.25 -3.99
N THR A 27 4.40 -0.39 -5.25
CA THR A 27 3.13 0.19 -5.70
C THR A 27 2.52 -0.60 -6.85
N ALA A 28 1.22 -0.83 -6.77
CA ALA A 28 0.44 -1.35 -7.88
C ALA A 28 -0.92 -0.64 -8.00
N ALA A 29 -1.53 -0.75 -9.17
CA ALA A 29 -2.86 -0.21 -9.41
C ALA A 29 -3.71 -1.20 -10.22
N MET A 30 -5.03 -1.21 -9.95
CA MET A 30 -5.99 -2.02 -10.67
C MET A 30 -7.23 -1.21 -11.03
N HIS A 31 -7.68 -1.34 -12.28
CA HIS A 31 -8.98 -0.86 -12.71
C HIS A 31 -9.93 -2.05 -12.90
N SER A 32 -10.93 -2.19 -12.02
CA SER A 32 -11.93 -3.24 -12.08
C SER A 32 -13.19 -2.86 -11.29
N ARG A 33 -14.36 -3.29 -11.75
CA ARG A 33 -15.62 -3.19 -11.00
C ARG A 33 -15.90 -4.41 -10.11
N ASN A 34 -15.16 -5.50 -10.30
CA ASN A 34 -15.35 -6.74 -9.55
C ASN A 34 -14.47 -6.74 -8.30
N ILE A 35 -15.11 -6.83 -7.13
CA ILE A 35 -14.44 -6.78 -5.81
C ILE A 35 -13.55 -8.01 -5.60
N GLU A 36 -13.97 -9.20 -6.05
CA GLU A 36 -13.19 -10.42 -5.89
C GLU A 36 -11.87 -10.35 -6.65
N ASN A 37 -11.89 -9.79 -7.87
CA ASN A 37 -10.67 -9.60 -8.65
C ASN A 37 -9.72 -8.60 -7.98
N MET A 38 -10.26 -7.52 -7.41
CA MET A 38 -9.47 -6.54 -6.66
C MET A 38 -8.88 -7.13 -5.39
N ASN A 39 -9.62 -8.01 -4.70
CA ASN A 39 -9.15 -8.71 -3.52
C ASN A 39 -8.05 -9.71 -3.86
N GLN A 40 -8.24 -10.52 -4.90
CA GLN A 40 -7.24 -11.47 -5.39
C GLN A 40 -5.93 -10.77 -5.78
N MET A 41 -6.02 -9.65 -6.51
CA MET A 41 -4.84 -8.88 -6.89
C MET A 41 -4.14 -8.27 -5.67
N ALA A 42 -4.88 -7.67 -4.74
CA ALA A 42 -4.31 -7.06 -3.54
C ALA A 42 -3.52 -8.08 -2.71
N ASN A 43 -4.09 -9.27 -2.49
CA ASN A 43 -3.44 -10.34 -1.73
C ASN A 43 -2.23 -10.94 -2.46
N ALA A 44 -2.27 -11.02 -3.79
CA ALA A 44 -1.18 -11.61 -4.57
C ALA A 44 0.02 -10.68 -4.74
N ILE A 45 -0.21 -9.37 -4.87
CA ILE A 45 0.85 -8.39 -5.17
C ILE A 45 1.51 -7.81 -3.92
N ASP A 46 0.81 -7.80 -2.78
CA ASP A 46 1.31 -7.39 -1.47
C ASP A 46 2.18 -6.12 -1.51
N THR A 47 1.61 -5.03 -2.02
CA THR A 47 2.33 -3.76 -2.19
C THR A 47 2.02 -2.78 -1.06
N SER A 48 2.96 -1.90 -0.73
CA SER A 48 2.80 -0.83 0.27
C SER A 48 1.68 0.15 -0.11
N ILE A 49 1.48 0.38 -1.41
CA ILE A 49 0.40 1.21 -1.95
C ILE A 49 -0.34 0.44 -3.05
N PHE A 50 -1.63 0.19 -2.84
CA PHE A 50 -2.49 -0.41 -3.85
C PHE A 50 -3.67 0.50 -4.21
N VAL A 51 -3.67 1.05 -5.43
CA VAL A 51 -4.72 1.98 -5.90
C VAL A 51 -5.77 1.25 -6.72
N LYS A 52 -7.06 1.45 -6.39
CA LYS A 52 -8.19 0.84 -7.09
C LYS A 52 -8.99 1.91 -7.83
N ASN A 53 -9.16 1.73 -9.14
CA ASN A 53 -9.99 2.59 -10.00
C ASN A 53 -9.62 4.08 -10.00
N GLY A 54 -8.35 4.41 -9.77
CA GLY A 54 -7.87 5.80 -9.72
C GLY A 54 -6.44 5.94 -10.22
N PRO A 55 -5.95 7.17 -10.42
CA PRO A 55 -4.56 7.40 -10.78
C PRO A 55 -3.63 7.00 -9.62
N CYS A 56 -2.42 6.50 -9.90
CA CYS A 56 -1.50 6.05 -8.85
C CYS A 56 -1.18 7.12 -7.79
N ILE A 57 -1.22 8.40 -8.17
CA ILE A 57 -1.00 9.53 -7.25
C ILE A 57 -2.09 9.68 -6.18
N ALA A 58 -3.27 9.06 -6.38
CA ALA A 58 -4.30 8.99 -5.35
C ALA A 58 -3.81 8.24 -4.10
N GLY A 59 -2.84 7.33 -4.23
CA GLY A 59 -2.18 6.67 -3.11
C GLY A 59 -1.33 7.61 -2.23
N LEU A 60 -1.11 8.86 -2.67
CA LEU A 60 -0.39 9.91 -1.94
C LEU A 60 -1.30 11.05 -1.46
N GLY A 61 -2.62 10.81 -1.40
CA GLY A 61 -3.59 11.79 -0.91
C GLY A 61 -4.07 12.83 -1.95
N LEU A 62 -3.63 12.75 -3.22
CA LEU A 62 -4.16 13.61 -4.28
C LEU A 62 -5.41 12.96 -4.92
N GLY A 63 -6.60 13.33 -4.42
CA GLY A 63 -7.86 12.77 -4.91
C GLY A 63 -8.17 11.36 -4.38
N GLY A 64 -7.35 10.86 -3.46
CA GLY A 64 -7.63 9.70 -2.62
C GLY A 64 -7.56 10.09 -1.13
N GLU A 65 -8.15 9.28 -0.26
CA GLU A 65 -8.06 9.49 1.19
C GLU A 65 -6.65 9.17 1.72
N GLY A 66 -6.22 9.88 2.78
CA GLY A 66 -4.91 9.70 3.41
C GLY A 66 -4.06 10.98 3.39
N TRP A 67 -2.87 10.92 4.00
CA TRP A 67 -1.91 12.02 3.99
C TRP A 67 -0.86 11.84 2.88
N THR A 68 -0.28 12.96 2.44
CA THR A 68 0.79 12.96 1.46
C THR A 68 2.15 12.69 2.10
N THR A 69 2.97 11.89 1.42
CA THR A 69 4.40 11.73 1.70
C THR A 69 5.18 11.64 0.39
N MET A 70 6.46 12.03 0.44
CA MET A 70 7.42 11.79 -0.65
C MET A 70 8.45 10.73 -0.26
N THR A 71 8.24 10.04 0.86
CA THR A 71 9.11 8.97 1.34
C THR A 71 8.23 7.77 1.68
N ILE A 72 8.24 6.76 0.82
CA ILE A 72 7.57 5.48 1.01
C ILE A 72 8.64 4.45 1.34
N THR A 73 8.58 3.84 2.52
CA THR A 73 9.59 2.88 2.97
C THR A 73 9.03 1.48 2.97
N THR A 74 9.11 0.84 1.81
CA THR A 74 8.68 -0.56 1.64
C THR A 74 9.64 -1.57 2.29
N PRO A 75 10.99 -1.50 2.09
CA PRO A 75 11.88 -2.57 2.59
C PRO A 75 11.92 -2.68 4.13
N THR A 76 11.72 -1.56 4.82
CA THR A 76 11.72 -1.48 6.29
C THR A 76 10.31 -1.55 6.89
N GLY A 77 9.26 -1.47 6.05
CA GLY A 77 7.88 -1.78 6.42
C GLY A 77 7.08 -0.63 7.06
N GLU A 78 7.61 0.58 7.16
CA GLU A 78 6.83 1.72 7.69
C GLU A 78 5.85 2.28 6.65
N GLY A 79 6.02 1.95 5.37
CA GLY A 79 5.08 2.28 4.30
C GLY A 79 5.01 3.79 4.05
N VAL A 80 3.80 4.36 4.10
CA VAL A 80 3.57 5.79 3.91
C VAL A 80 4.02 6.54 5.17
N THR A 81 5.25 7.07 5.14
CA THR A 81 5.85 7.71 6.32
C THR A 81 5.07 8.94 6.80
N SER A 82 5.15 9.21 8.11
CA SER A 82 4.55 10.39 8.75
C SER A 82 5.49 10.91 9.85
N ALA A 83 5.12 12.02 10.50
CA ALA A 83 5.86 12.51 11.67
C ALA A 83 6.05 11.43 12.76
N ARG A 84 5.08 10.51 12.90
CA ARG A 84 5.16 9.40 13.87
C ARG A 84 6.27 8.38 13.52
N THR A 85 6.64 8.27 12.25
CA THR A 85 7.71 7.36 11.79
C THR A 85 9.08 7.80 12.29
N PHE A 86 9.28 9.11 12.53
CA PHE A 86 10.58 9.69 12.88
C PHE A 86 10.77 9.92 14.38
N VAL A 87 9.94 9.32 15.23
CA VAL A 87 10.01 9.47 16.69
C VAL A 87 10.16 8.13 17.39
N ARG A 88 10.86 8.13 18.53
CA ARG A 88 10.99 6.94 19.39
C ARG A 88 9.76 6.79 20.27
N LEU A 89 9.04 5.68 20.12
CA LEU A 89 7.98 5.30 21.06
C LEU A 89 8.58 4.99 22.44
N ARG A 90 8.06 5.64 23.48
CA ARG A 90 8.45 5.40 24.88
C ARG A 90 7.24 4.90 25.67
N ARG A 91 7.39 3.76 26.34
CA ARG A 91 6.42 3.27 27.34
C ARG A 91 6.92 3.69 28.72
N CYS A 92 6.08 4.36 29.48
CA CYS A 92 6.33 4.75 30.87
C CYS A 92 5.21 4.17 31.73
N VAL A 93 5.56 3.53 32.85
CA VAL A 93 4.63 2.90 33.77
C VAL A 93 4.87 3.50 35.15
N LEU A 94 3.81 3.99 35.78
CA LEU A 94 3.82 4.38 37.19
C LEU A 94 3.25 3.22 38.00
N VAL A 95 4.07 2.63 38.86
CA VAL A 95 3.68 1.53 39.74
C VAL A 95 3.11 2.12 41.03
N ASP A 96 2.02 1.55 41.53
CA ASP A 96 1.37 1.88 42.81
C ASP A 96 0.83 3.33 42.96
N ALA A 97 0.68 4.09 41.87
CA ALA A 97 0.12 5.45 41.90
C ALA A 97 -0.70 5.79 40.63
N PHE A 98 -1.47 6.88 40.68
CA PHE A 98 -2.43 7.34 39.64
C PHE A 98 -3.50 6.32 39.20
N ARG A 99 -3.83 5.35 40.06
CA ARG A 99 -5.08 4.59 39.94
C ARG A 99 -6.22 5.37 40.60
N ILE A 100 -6.95 6.16 39.80
CA ILE A 100 -8.14 6.91 40.24
C ILE A 100 -9.36 6.06 39.90
N VAL A 101 -10.14 5.66 40.91
CA VAL A 101 -11.42 4.96 40.78
C VAL A 101 -12.54 5.95 41.11
#